data_AF-A0A1I6QF12-F1
#
_entry.id   AF-A0A1I6QF12-F1
#
_cell.length_a   1.000
_cell.length_b   1.000
_cell.length_c   1.000
_cell.angle_alpha   90.00
_cell.angle_beta   90.00
_cell.angle_gamma   90.00
#
_symmetry.space_group_name_H-M   'P 1'
#
loop_
_entity.id
_entity.type
_entity.pdbx_description
1 polymer ?
#
loop_
_entity_poly.entity_id
_entity_poly.type
_entity_poly.pdbx_seq_one_letter_code
_entity_poly.pdbx_strand_id
1 'polypeptide(L)' 'MSTEPTCKLVCTGCGLEMPYRDRSLAEQAAELHQLRDSEHVTFIVPPDWSPEEPLIHD' A
#
# COMPACT_ATOMS: atom_id res chain seq x y z
N MET A 1 -20.01 6.78 -12.82
CA MET A 1 -18.63 7.06 -12.35
C MET A 1 -18.32 6.01 -11.29
N SER A 2 -17.43 5.07 -11.57
CA SER A 2 -17.04 4.05 -10.60
C SER A 2 -16.33 4.73 -9.43
N THR A 3 -16.89 4.62 -8.22
CA THR A 3 -16.37 5.24 -6.98
C THR A 3 -15.34 4.36 -6.27
N GLU A 4 -15.05 3.20 -6.84
CA GLU A 4 -14.26 2.13 -6.26
C GLU A 4 -12.75 2.44 -6.36
N PRO A 5 -11.97 2.11 -5.31
CA PRO A 5 -10.53 2.23 -5.37
C PRO A 5 -9.95 1.29 -6.42
N THR A 6 -8.94 1.77 -7.14
CA THR A 6 -8.25 1.00 -8.19
C THR A 6 -6.96 0.38 -7.69
N CYS A 7 -6.47 0.82 -6.53
CA CYS A 7 -5.29 0.30 -5.85
C CYS A 7 -5.33 0.62 -4.36
N LYS A 8 -4.38 0.05 -3.62
CA LYS A 8 -4.18 0.25 -2.19
C LYS A 8 -2.68 0.43 -1.92
N LEU A 9 -2.34 1.45 -1.15
CA LEU A 9 -1.00 1.64 -0.61
C LEU A 9 -0.91 0.90 0.71
N VAL A 10 0.08 0.03 0.84
CA VAL A 10 0.35 -0.76 2.05
C VAL A 10 1.72 -0.37 2.57
N CYS A 11 1.82 -0.08 3.86
CA CYS A 11 3.09 0.20 4.54
C CYS A 11 3.35 -0.87 5.60
N THR A 12 4.39 -1.68 5.43
CA THR A 12 4.70 -2.76 6.36
C THR A 12 5.32 -2.25 7.67
N GLY A 13 5.97 -1.09 7.64
CA GLY A 13 6.51 -0.46 8.85
C GLY A 13 5.42 0.14 9.76
N CYS A 14 4.33 0.63 9.17
CA CYS A 14 3.21 1.20 9.93
C CYS A 14 2.07 0.21 10.19
N GLY A 15 2.01 -0.92 9.47
CA GLY A 15 0.82 -1.76 9.42
C GLY A 15 -0.39 -1.03 8.83
N LEU A 16 -0.15 -0.09 7.92
CA LEU A 16 -1.17 0.81 7.36
C LEU A 16 -1.57 0.37 5.95
N GLU A 17 -2.86 0.46 5.67
CA GLU A 17 -3.48 0.14 4.40
C GLU A 17 -4.42 1.27 3.96
N MET A 18 -4.13 1.92 2.82
CA MET A 18 -4.86 3.09 2.35
C MET A 18 -5.34 2.90 0.91
N PRO A 19 -6.66 2.92 0.65
CA PRO A 19 -7.19 2.77 -0.70
C PRO A 19 -7.05 4.07 -1.52
N TYR A 20 -6.69 3.93 -2.80
CA TYR A 20 -6.56 5.03 -3.76
C TYR A 20 -7.36 4.75 -5.03
N ARG A 21 -7.95 5.80 -5.59
CA ARG A 21 -8.65 5.76 -6.88
C ARG A 21 -7.72 5.96 -8.07
N ASP A 22 -6.60 6.64 -7.86
CA ASP A 22 -5.60 6.93 -8.87
C ASP A 22 -4.26 6.42 -8.40
N ARG A 23 -3.58 5.66 -9.27
CA ARG A 23 -2.27 5.07 -8.98
C ARG A 23 -1.21 6.15 -8.76
N SER A 24 -1.26 7.23 -9.52
CA SER A 24 -0.31 8.35 -9.44
C SER A 24 -0.38 9.05 -8.08
N LEU A 25 -1.56 9.09 -7.45
CA LEU A 25 -1.72 9.60 -6.08
C LEU A 25 -1.14 8.65 -5.04
N ALA A 26 -1.31 7.34 -5.24
CA ALA A 26 -0.70 6.32 -4.38
C ALA A 26 0.83 6.37 -4.47
N GLU A 27 1.38 6.58 -5.68
CA GLU A 27 2.83 6.72 -5.93
C GLU A 27 3.39 7.95 -5.23
N GLN A 28 2.77 9.13 -5.40
CA GLN A 28 3.18 10.34 -4.67
C GLN A 28 3.14 10.17 -3.15
N ALA A 29 2.09 9.52 -2.63
CA ALA A 29 1.97 9.24 -1.21
C ALA A 29 3.06 8.27 -0.73
N ALA A 30 3.38 7.25 -1.52
CA ALA A 30 4.45 6.30 -1.22
C ALA A 30 5.83 6.99 -1.17
N GLU A 31 6.14 7.84 -2.15
CA GLU A 31 7.38 8.60 -2.22
C GLU A 31 7.52 9.53 -1.01
N LEU A 32 6.49 10.30 -0.70
CA LEU A 32 6.49 11.19 0.47
C LEU A 32 6.65 10.42 1.79
N HIS A 33 6.03 9.24 1.89
CA HIS A 33 6.13 8.40 3.09
C HIS A 33 7.53 7.82 3.27
N GLN A 34 8.14 7.32 2.18
CA GLN A 34 9.52 6.81 2.21
C GLN A 34 10.56 7.90 2.48
N LEU A 35 10.32 9.13 1.99
CA LEU A 35 11.18 10.28 2.30
C LEU A 35 11.14 10.66 3.79
N ARG A 36 9.99 10.47 4.43
CA ARG A 36 9.81 10.75 5.86
C ARG A 36 10.43 9.66 6.73
N ASP A 37 10.18 8.40 6.37
CA ASP A 37 10.58 7.23 7.14
C ASP A 37 11.23 6.19 6.21
N SER A 38 12.54 6.27 6.03
CA SER A 38 13.27 5.44 5.07
C SER A 38 13.32 3.95 5.43
N GLU A 39 13.04 3.59 6.68
CA GLU A 39 12.89 2.19 7.12
C GLU A 39 11.51 1.61 6.74
N HIS A 40 10.53 2.45 6.39
CA HIS A 40 9.21 1.99 5.99
C HIS A 40 9.20 1.55 4.53
N VAL A 41 8.92 0.27 4.31
CA VAL A 41 8.69 -0.27 2.97
C VAL A 41 7.22 -0.14 2.62
N THR A 42 6.93 0.56 1.52
CA THR A 42 5.58 0.77 1.00
C THR A 42 5.38 0.04 -0.33
N PHE A 43 4.18 -0.50 -0.52
CA PHE A 43 3.77 -1.26 -1.70
C PHE A 43 2.46 -0.72 -2.26
N ILE A 44 2.35 -0.63 -3.58
CA ILE A 44 1.09 -0.29 -4.26
C ILE A 44 0.55 -1.55 -4.90
N VAL A 45 -0.54 -2.06 -4.34
CA VAL A 45 -1.15 -3.35 -4.69
C VAL A 45 -2.56 -3.14 -5.25
N PRO A 46 -3.13 -4.13 -5.96
CA PRO A 46 -4.55 -4.14 -6.31
C PRO A 46 -5.46 -3.99 -5.08
N PRO A 47 -6.70 -3.48 -5.24
CA PRO A 47 -7.61 -3.24 -4.11
C PRO A 47 -8.00 -4.54 -3.40
N ASP A 48 -8.12 -5.63 -4.16
CA ASP A 48 -8.48 -6.97 -3.65
C ASP A 48 -7.28 -7.75 -3.09
N TRP A 49 -6.08 -7.14 -3.09
CA TRP A 49 -4.91 -7.79 -2.53
C TRP A 49 -5.00 -7.82 -1.00
N SER A 50 -4.92 -9.02 -0.44
CA SER A 50 -4.69 -9.26 0.97
C SER A 50 -3.31 -9.89 1.12
N PRO A 51 -2.52 -9.49 2.13
CA PRO A 51 -1.29 -10.22 2.44
C PRO A 51 -1.67 -11.67 2.70
N GLU A 52 -1.11 -12.60 1.93
CA GLU A 52 -1.21 -14.02 2.26
C GLU A 52 -0.65 -14.20 3.68
N GLU A 53 -1.37 -14.93 4.54
CA GLU A 53 -0.89 -15.24 5.88
C GLU A 53 0.56 -15.73 5.78
N PRO A 54 1.48 -15.24 6.63
CA PRO A 54 2.86 -15.66 6.55
C PRO A 54 2.88 -17.18 6.60
N LEU A 55 3.40 -17.82 5.56
CA LEU A 55 3.59 -19.27 5.53
C LEU A 55 4.53 -19.59 6.69
N ILE A 56 3.96 -20.00 7.83
CA ILE A 56 4.70 -20.53 8.96
C ILE A 56 5.30 -21.83 8.46
N HIS A 57 6.57 -21.79 8.04
CA HIS A 57 7.38 -22.98 7.91
C HIS A 57 7.80 -23.39 9.32
N ASP A 58 7.22 -24.49 9.80
CA ASP A 58 7.61 -25.21 11.03
C ASP A 58 9.09 -25.66 10.98
#